data_AF-A0A935R1U9-F1
#
_entry.id   AF-A0A935R1U9-F1
#
_cell.length_a   1.000
_cell.length_b   1.000
_cell.length_c   1.000
_cell.angle_alpha   90.00
_cell.angle_beta   90.00
_cell.angle_gamma   90.00
#
_symmetry.space_group_name_H-M   'P 1'
#
loop_
_entity.id
_entity.type
_entity.pdbx_description
1 polymer ?
#
loop_
_entity_poly.entity_id
_entity_poly.type
_entity_poly.pdbx_seq_one_letter_code
_entity_poly.pdbx_strand_id
1 'polypeptide(L)'
;MTLPEDLLVVDLGPGGLRDRADLSLGEHNGAPMIGLRALNDSDTLIDMAACPMMSPALEAWLKDFRQNLPALARGGARLRVSPTGDRGVWLDLPNEQIHALMVDGRWLRGLMAQAQVELGQRRKP
;
A
#
# COMPACT_ATOMS: atom_id res chain seq x y z
N MET A 1 -4.80 10.67 36.95
CA MET A 1 -5.18 11.59 35.84
C MET A 1 -6.59 11.21 35.45
N THR A 2 -7.58 11.97 35.89
CA THR A 2 -9.00 11.75 35.57
C THR A 2 -9.28 12.39 34.21
N LEU A 3 -9.91 11.64 33.30
CA LEU A 3 -10.36 12.19 32.03
C LEU A 3 -11.45 13.24 32.29
N PRO A 4 -11.54 14.32 31.50
CA PRO A 4 -12.58 15.34 31.66
C PRO A 4 -13.99 14.74 31.58
N GLU A 5 -14.93 15.24 32.37
CA GLU A 5 -16.33 14.73 32.42
C GLU A 5 -17.07 14.85 31.07
N ASP A 6 -16.64 15.76 30.19
CA ASP A 6 -17.26 16.01 28.88
C ASP A 6 -16.61 15.26 27.70
N LEU A 7 -15.85 14.18 27.96
CA LEU A 7 -15.24 13.42 26.88
C LEU A 7 -16.27 12.51 26.19
N LEU A 8 -16.77 12.94 25.02
CA LEU A 8 -17.57 12.09 24.16
C LEU A 8 -16.68 11.05 23.47
N VAL A 9 -16.82 9.79 23.90
CA VAL A 9 -16.20 8.64 23.22
C VAL A 9 -17.19 8.13 22.17
N VAL A 10 -16.80 8.18 20.90
CA VAL A 10 -17.61 7.69 19.77
C VAL A 10 -16.95 6.43 19.19
N ASP A 11 -17.72 5.35 19.08
CA ASP A 11 -17.31 4.15 18.36
C ASP A 11 -17.58 4.35 16.86
N LEU A 12 -16.55 4.12 16.03
CA LEU A 12 -16.61 4.23 14.58
C LEU A 12 -16.86 2.87 13.91
N GLY A 13 -16.93 1.79 14.69
CA GLY A 13 -17.14 0.44 14.22
C GLY A 13 -15.86 -0.42 14.18
N PRO A 14 -16.01 -1.72 13.93
CA PRO A 14 -14.94 -2.71 14.12
C PRO A 14 -13.89 -2.76 12.99
N GLY A 15 -14.12 -2.09 11.86
CA GLY A 15 -13.25 -2.17 10.68
C GLY A 15 -13.76 -1.29 9.53
N GLY A 16 -13.08 -1.33 8.39
CA GLY A 16 -13.47 -0.56 7.21
C GLY A 16 -13.13 0.93 7.26
N LEU A 17 -12.28 1.35 8.20
CA LEU A 17 -12.06 2.77 8.52
C LEU A 17 -10.80 3.36 7.90
N ARG A 18 -9.96 2.54 7.25
CA ARG A 18 -8.70 3.00 6.66
C ARG A 18 -8.90 3.27 5.18
N ASP A 19 -8.77 4.52 4.76
CA ASP A 19 -8.65 4.91 3.35
C ASP A 19 -7.19 5.04 2.88
N ARG A 20 -6.24 4.68 3.76
CA ARG A 20 -4.82 4.61 3.46
C ARG A 20 -4.16 3.43 4.15
N ALA A 21 -3.29 2.72 3.43
CA ALA A 21 -2.46 1.65 3.97
C ALA A 21 -1.01 1.75 3.47
N ASP A 22 -0.07 1.57 4.39
CA ASP A 22 1.36 1.37 4.09
C ASP A 22 1.63 -0.13 4.01
N LEU A 23 2.00 -0.62 2.84
CA LEU A 23 2.21 -2.03 2.54
C LEU A 23 3.66 -2.26 2.14
N SER A 24 4.16 -3.45 2.46
CA SER A 24 5.44 -3.93 1.96
C SER A 24 5.24 -4.66 0.63
N LEU A 25 6.18 -4.44 -0.28
CA LEU A 25 6.35 -5.17 -1.52
C LEU A 25 7.50 -6.17 -1.38
N GLY A 26 7.39 -7.25 -2.13
CA GLY A 26 8.46 -8.22 -2.30
C GLY A 26 8.06 -9.31 -3.28
N GLU A 27 8.79 -10.41 -3.22
CA GLU A 27 8.54 -11.59 -4.03
C GLU A 27 8.81 -12.86 -3.22
N HIS A 28 8.15 -13.95 -3.62
CA HIS A 28 8.44 -15.29 -3.12
C HIS A 28 8.37 -16.28 -4.28
N ASN A 29 9.47 -17.00 -4.52
CA ASN A 29 9.63 -17.92 -5.65
C ASN A 29 9.28 -17.27 -7.01
N GLY A 30 9.65 -16.01 -7.20
CA GLY A 30 9.37 -15.22 -8.40
C GLY A 30 7.94 -14.71 -8.54
N ALA A 31 7.05 -15.02 -7.58
CA ALA A 31 5.70 -14.46 -7.55
C ALA A 31 5.70 -13.14 -6.73
N PRO A 32 5.06 -12.06 -7.24
CA PRO A 32 4.97 -10.80 -6.54
C PRO A 32 4.10 -10.93 -5.28
N MET A 33 4.52 -10.28 -4.21
CA MET A 33 3.80 -10.22 -2.94
C MET A 33 3.56 -8.78 -2.51
N ILE A 34 2.41 -8.56 -1.88
CA ILE A 34 2.07 -7.28 -1.24
C ILE A 34 1.32 -7.55 0.06
N GLY A 35 1.75 -6.90 1.14
CA GLY A 35 1.05 -7.03 2.41
C GLY A 35 1.80 -6.41 3.57
N LEU A 36 1.77 -7.05 4.74
CA LEU A 36 2.32 -6.53 5.97
C LEU A 36 3.49 -7.39 6.46
N ARG A 37 4.44 -6.76 7.17
CA ARG A 37 5.50 -7.49 7.85
C ARG A 37 4.97 -8.12 9.14
N ALA A 38 5.45 -9.32 9.46
CA ALA A 38 5.10 -9.97 10.72
C ALA A 38 5.62 -9.13 11.90
N LEU A 39 4.83 -9.03 12.97
CA LEU A 39 5.17 -8.22 14.14
C LEU A 39 6.45 -8.70 14.83
N ASN A 40 6.64 -10.02 14.88
CA ASN A 40 7.77 -10.66 15.55
C ASN A 40 8.97 -10.90 14.61
N ASP A 41 8.79 -10.66 13.31
CA ASP A 41 9.81 -10.86 12.29
C ASP A 41 9.58 -9.90 11.12
N SER A 42 10.38 -8.83 11.09
CA SER A 42 10.30 -7.80 10.06
C SER A 42 10.76 -8.25 8.67
N ASP A 43 11.41 -9.41 8.56
CA ASP A 43 11.83 -9.98 7.28
C ASP A 43 10.77 -10.89 6.67
N THR A 44 9.88 -11.45 7.49
CA THR A 44 8.70 -12.16 7.01
C THR A 44 7.65 -11.20 6.46
N LEU A 45 7.34 -11.33 5.15
CA LEU A 45 6.24 -10.66 4.49
C LEU A 45 5.01 -11.59 4.49
N ILE A 46 3.90 -11.11 5.02
CA ILE A 46 2.60 -11.78 4.94
C ILE A 46 1.88 -11.23 3.71
N ASP A 47 1.71 -12.05 2.69
CA ASP A 47 0.94 -11.68 1.49
C ASP A 47 -0.54 -11.48 1.87
N MET A 48 -1.14 -10.42 1.37
CA MET A 48 -2.50 -10.04 1.74
C MET A 48 -3.38 -9.88 0.51
N ALA A 49 -4.43 -10.70 0.44
CA ALA A 49 -5.48 -10.58 -0.57
C ALA A 49 -6.58 -9.59 -0.17
N ALA A 50 -6.77 -9.36 1.13
CA ALA A 50 -7.81 -8.50 1.69
C ALA A 50 -7.39 -8.01 3.09
N CYS A 51 -8.07 -6.99 3.61
CA CYS A 51 -7.80 -6.46 4.94
C CYS A 51 -9.07 -5.81 5.53
N PRO A 52 -9.69 -6.40 6.56
CA PRO A 52 -10.94 -5.89 7.14
C PRO A 52 -10.87 -4.45 7.68
N MET A 53 -9.67 -3.93 7.94
CA MET A 53 -9.49 -2.55 8.39
C MET A 53 -9.53 -1.54 7.26
N MET A 54 -9.32 -1.97 6.01
CA MET A 54 -9.42 -1.11 4.84
C MET A 54 -10.88 -0.82 4.50
N SER A 55 -11.15 0.42 4.12
CA SER A 55 -12.45 0.76 3.56
C SER A 55 -12.72 -0.08 2.30
N PRO A 56 -13.99 -0.30 1.93
CA PRO A 56 -14.33 -1.08 0.73
C PRO A 56 -13.64 -0.53 -0.54
N ALA A 57 -13.48 0.79 -0.64
CA ALA A 57 -12.81 1.43 -1.76
C ALA A 57 -11.30 1.16 -1.76
N LEU A 58 -10.64 1.22 -0.61
CA LEU A 58 -9.22 0.89 -0.50
C LEU A 58 -8.96 -0.60 -0.74
N GLU A 59 -9.83 -1.49 -0.27
CA GLU A 59 -9.68 -2.92 -0.53
C GLU A 59 -9.87 -3.24 -2.03
N ALA A 60 -10.83 -2.60 -2.71
CA ALA A 60 -10.96 -2.70 -4.15
C ALA A 60 -9.68 -2.20 -4.86
N TRP A 61 -9.11 -1.09 -4.37
CA TRP A 61 -7.85 -0.59 -4.93
C TRP A 61 -6.68 -1.55 -4.73
N LEU A 62 -6.55 -2.18 -3.55
CA LEU A 62 -5.55 -3.22 -3.29
C LEU A 62 -5.67 -4.38 -4.29
N LYS A 63 -6.90 -4.86 -4.52
CA LYS A 63 -7.16 -5.97 -5.45
C LYS A 63 -6.75 -5.62 -6.88
N ASP A 64 -7.14 -4.45 -7.36
CA ASP A 64 -6.78 -3.98 -8.71
C ASP A 64 -5.26 -3.77 -8.85
N PHE A 65 -4.63 -3.15 -7.85
CA PHE A 65 -3.18 -2.92 -7.83
C PHE A 65 -2.39 -4.24 -7.92
N ARG A 66 -2.85 -5.26 -7.22
CA ARG A 66 -2.20 -6.59 -7.18
C ARG A 66 -2.25 -7.33 -8.51
N GLN A 67 -3.31 -7.18 -9.32
CA GLN A 67 -3.51 -7.96 -10.54
C GLN A 67 -2.36 -7.86 -11.54
N ASN A 68 -1.71 -6.69 -11.60
CA ASN A 68 -0.66 -6.40 -12.57
C ASN A 68 0.69 -6.12 -11.89
N LEU A 69 0.84 -6.37 -10.59
CA LEU A 69 2.06 -6.08 -9.83
C LEU A 69 3.24 -6.86 -10.42
N PRO A 70 4.30 -6.20 -10.93
CA PRO A 70 5.50 -6.90 -11.37
C PRO A 70 6.22 -7.55 -10.18
N ALA A 71 7.04 -8.55 -10.46
CA ALA A 71 8.02 -9.02 -9.49
C ALA A 71 8.96 -7.86 -9.15
N LEU A 72 8.94 -7.43 -7.89
CA LEU A 72 9.74 -6.35 -7.35
C LEU A 72 10.54 -6.91 -6.18
N ALA A 73 11.78 -6.45 -6.04
CA ALA A 73 12.52 -6.70 -4.81
C ALA A 73 11.90 -5.92 -3.64
N ARG A 74 12.47 -6.06 -2.45
CA ARG A 74 11.94 -5.43 -1.23
C ARG A 74 11.70 -3.93 -1.43
N GLY A 75 10.51 -3.49 -1.05
CA GLY A 75 10.08 -2.10 -1.16
C GLY A 75 8.79 -1.82 -0.39
N GLY A 76 8.22 -0.64 -0.60
CA GLY A 76 6.95 -0.23 -0.01
C GLY A 76 5.99 0.35 -1.05
N ALA A 77 4.70 0.18 -0.79
CA ALA A 77 3.63 0.86 -1.50
C ALA A 77 2.65 1.43 -0.49
N ARG A 78 2.37 2.73 -0.59
CA ARG A 78 1.29 3.37 0.14
C ARG A 78 0.11 3.52 -0.79
N LEU A 79 -0.93 2.72 -0.57
CA LEU A 79 -2.20 2.88 -1.27
C LEU A 79 -3.07 3.87 -0.52
N ARG A 80 -3.75 4.76 -1.26
CA ARG A 80 -4.72 5.71 -0.72
C ARG A 80 -5.93 5.85 -1.63
N VAL A 81 -7.08 6.14 -1.03
CA VAL A 81 -8.29 6.58 -1.72
C VAL A 81 -8.73 7.90 -1.09
N SER A 82 -9.04 8.90 -1.91
CA SER A 82 -9.54 10.20 -1.42
C SER A 82 -11.02 10.10 -1.02
N PRO A 83 -11.58 11.08 -0.28
CA PRO A 83 -13.02 11.15 -0.03
C PRO A 83 -13.88 11.23 -1.30
N THR A 84 -13.32 11.71 -2.42
CA THR A 84 -13.96 11.76 -3.74
C THR A 84 -13.83 10.45 -4.53
N GLY A 85 -13.11 9.46 -3.99
CA GLY A 85 -12.87 8.16 -4.63
C GLY A 85 -11.61 8.10 -5.50
N ASP A 86 -10.82 9.17 -5.58
CA ASP A 86 -9.60 9.21 -6.37
C ASP A 86 -8.54 8.30 -5.78
N ARG A 87 -7.95 7.45 -6.63
CA ARG A 87 -6.92 6.50 -6.25
C ARG A 87 -5.54 7.16 -6.27
N GLY A 88 -4.73 6.82 -5.29
CA GLY A 88 -3.32 7.20 -5.24
C GLY A 88 -2.44 6.06 -4.80
N VAL A 89 -1.19 6.11 -5.27
CA VAL A 89 -0.13 5.21 -4.80
C VAL A 89 1.19 5.96 -4.71
N TRP A 90 1.89 5.78 -3.59
CA TRP A 90 3.29 6.15 -3.48
C TRP A 90 4.16 4.89 -3.41
N LEU A 91 5.10 4.76 -4.34
CA LEU A 91 6.06 3.65 -4.40
C LEU A 91 7.38 4.07 -3.75
N ASP A 92 7.69 3.44 -2.62
CA ASP A 92 8.94 3.58 -1.87
C ASP A 92 9.90 2.46 -2.29
N LEU A 93 10.65 2.72 -3.36
CA LEU A 93 11.53 1.75 -4.01
C LEU A 93 12.97 2.29 -4.08
N PRO A 94 13.99 1.41 -4.05
CA PRO A 94 15.37 1.75 -4.40
C PRO A 94 15.48 2.37 -5.81
N ASN A 95 16.42 3.30 -5.99
CA ASN A 95 16.58 4.03 -7.25
C ASN A 95 16.80 3.11 -8.47
N GLU A 96 17.54 2.02 -8.31
CA GLU A 96 17.77 1.05 -9.39
C GLU A 96 16.47 0.39 -9.86
N GLN A 97 15.56 0.05 -8.94
CA GLN A 97 14.25 -0.49 -9.26
C GLN A 97 13.35 0.57 -9.92
N ILE A 98 13.37 1.81 -9.43
CA ILE A 98 12.64 2.92 -10.05
C ILE A 98 13.12 3.12 -11.50
N HIS A 99 14.44 3.13 -11.72
CA HIS A 99 15.02 3.24 -13.05
C HIS A 99 14.57 2.09 -13.96
N ALA A 100 14.63 0.84 -13.50
CA ALA A 100 14.16 -0.31 -14.25
C ALA A 100 12.67 -0.20 -14.64
N LEU A 101 11.82 0.24 -13.70
CA LEU A 101 10.39 0.46 -13.96
C LEU A 101 10.15 1.59 -14.97
N MET A 102 10.96 2.64 -14.97
CA MET A 102 10.85 3.72 -15.95
C MET A 102 11.31 3.29 -17.34
N VAL A 103 12.36 2.46 -17.44
CA VAL A 103 12.90 1.96 -18.72
C VAL A 103 11.90 1.05 -19.43
N ASP A 104 11.31 0.05 -18.74
CA ASP A 104 10.25 -0.76 -19.34
C ASP A 104 8.96 0.07 -19.51
N GLY A 105 8.57 0.77 -18.45
CA GLY A 105 7.49 1.75 -18.41
C GLY A 105 6.08 1.22 -18.66
N ARG A 106 5.87 -0.05 -19.05
CA ARG A 106 4.53 -0.57 -19.39
C ARG A 106 3.65 -0.60 -18.16
N TRP A 107 4.17 -1.18 -17.08
CA TRP A 107 3.43 -1.25 -15.83
C TRP A 107 3.14 0.13 -15.26
N LEU A 108 4.14 1.02 -15.22
CA LEU A 108 3.99 2.36 -14.67
C LEU A 108 2.96 3.19 -15.45
N ARG A 109 2.97 3.10 -16.80
CA ARG A 109 1.94 3.75 -17.64
C ARG A 109 0.54 3.20 -17.35
N GLY A 110 0.40 1.89 -17.20
CA GLY A 110 -0.88 1.26 -16.83
C GLY A 110 -1.36 1.68 -15.44
N LEU A 111 -0.44 1.84 -14.49
CA LEU A 111 -0.74 2.32 -13.15
C LEU A 111 -1.15 3.80 -13.13
N MET A 112 -0.46 4.65 -13.89
CA MET A 112 -0.77 6.07 -14.04
C MET A 112 -2.13 6.34 -14.72
N ALA A 113 -2.63 5.39 -15.51
CA ALA A 113 -3.98 5.48 -16.08
C ALA A 113 -5.09 5.21 -15.04
N GLN A 114 -4.76 4.62 -13.89
CA GLN A 114 -5.72 4.20 -12.86
C GLN A 114 -5.64 5.02 -11.58
N ALA A 115 -4.51 5.67 -11.31
CA ALA A 115 -4.24 6.37 -10.07
C ALA A 115 -3.21 7.49 -10.23
N GLN A 116 -3.22 8.43 -9.29
CA GLN A 116 -2.09 9.35 -9.11
C GLN A 116 -0.89 8.57 -8.55
N VAL A 117 0.22 8.58 -9.29
CA VAL A 117 1.43 7.84 -8.93
C VAL A 117 2.52 8.78 -8.47
N GLU A 118 3.01 8.54 -7.26
CA GLU A 118 4.21 9.17 -6.70
C GLU A 118 5.33 8.12 -6.62
N LEU A 119 6.54 8.51 -7.02
CA LEU A 119 7.73 7.66 -6.92
C LEU A 119 8.74 8.36 -6.01
N GLY A 120 9.29 7.65 -5.03
CA GLY A 120 10.39 8.22 -4.26
C GLY A 120 10.81 7.34 -3.10
N GLN A 121 12.11 7.36 -2.81
CA GLN A 121 12.68 6.63 -1.69
C GLN A 121 12.50 7.44 -0.39
N ARG A 122 11.81 6.91 0.62
CA ARG A 122 11.57 7.62 1.90
C ARG A 122 12.86 7.91 2.66
N ARG A 123 13.88 7.09 2.45
CA ARG A 123 15.21 7.22 3.08
C ARG A 123 16.27 7.03 2.01
N LYS A 124 16.99 8.09 1.65
CA LYS A 124 18.29 7.94 0.99
C LYS A 124 19.30 7.53 2.07
N PRO A 125 20.03 6.41 1.91
CA PRO A 125 21.21 6.16 2.72
C PRO A 125 22.26 7.25 2.51
#